data_AF-A0A7W9BEQ4-F1
#
_entry.id   AF-A0A7W9BEQ4-F1
#
_cell.length_a   1.000
_cell.length_b   1.000
_cell.length_c   1.000
_cell.angle_alpha   90.00
_cell.angle_beta   90.00
_cell.angle_gamma   90.00
#
_symmetry.space_group_name_H-M   'P 1'
#
loop_
_entity.id
_entity.type
_entity.pdbx_description
1 polymer ?
#
loop_
_entity_poly.entity_id
_entity_poly.type
_entity_poly.pdbx_seq_one_letter_code
_entity_poly.pdbx_strand_id
1 'polypeptide(L)' 'MPKSRGGRDVVPMHPICQQTLITNFTNSELQRHGTNVEILLANPNIRKFVDWVAKKDPDFTATIAKKQR' A
#
# COMPACT_ATOMS: atom_id res chain seq x y z
N MET A 1 1.87 -7.46 7.47
CA MET A 1 1.07 -6.82 8.56
C MET A 1 1.92 -5.78 9.30
N PRO A 2 1.33 -4.72 9.89
CA PRO A 2 2.09 -3.77 10.72
C PRO A 2 2.72 -4.44 11.96
N LYS A 3 3.96 -4.06 12.29
CA LYS A 3 4.68 -4.59 13.47
C LYS A 3 3.91 -4.38 14.78
N SER A 4 3.23 -3.23 14.92
CA SER A 4 2.39 -2.89 16.08
C SER A 4 1.18 -3.82 16.27
N ARG A 5 0.84 -4.62 15.26
CA ARG A 5 -0.26 -5.59 15.28
C ARG A 5 0.23 -7.04 15.23
N GLY A 6 1.51 -7.28 15.56
CA GLY A 6 2.10 -8.62 15.61
C GLY A 6 2.57 -9.16 14.26
N GLY A 7 2.62 -8.32 13.21
CA GLY A 7 3.13 -8.73 11.91
C GLY A 7 4.62 -9.07 11.95
N ARG A 8 4.95 -10.31 11.57
CA ARG A 8 6.34 -10.80 11.42
C ARG A 8 6.72 -11.07 9.97
N ASP A 9 5.73 -11.32 9.12
CA ASP A 9 5.96 -11.56 7.70
C ASP A 9 6.21 -10.24 6.96
N VAL A 10 7.32 -10.24 6.23
CA VAL A 10 7.74 -9.14 5.36
C VAL A 10 7.80 -9.63 3.93
N VAL A 11 7.29 -8.82 3.02
CA VAL A 11 7.33 -9.06 1.58
C VAL A 11 8.13 -7.92 0.97
N PRO A 12 9.08 -8.21 0.06
CA PRO A 12 9.76 -7.16 -0.68
C PRO A 12 8.73 -6.36 -1.48
N MET A 13 8.75 -5.04 -1.29
CA MET A 13 7.89 -4.10 -1.98
C MET A 13 8.70 -2.85 -2.32
N HIS A 14 8.38 -2.22 -3.44
CA HIS A 14 8.95 -0.92 -3.79
C HIS A 14 8.55 0.14 -2.75
N PRO A 15 9.42 1.12 -2.45
CA PRO A 15 9.14 2.18 -1.48
C PRO A 15 7.85 2.93 -1.78
N ILE A 16 7.56 3.18 -3.06
CA ILE A 16 6.35 3.86 -3.51
C ILE A 16 5.09 3.04 -3.17
N CYS A 17 5.07 1.73 -3.46
CA CYS A 17 3.94 0.86 -3.15
C CYS A 17 3.68 0.79 -1.65
N GLN A 18 4.75 0.65 -0.85
CA GLN A 18 4.64 0.67 0.61
C GLN A 18 4.07 2.02 1.10
N GLN A 19 4.55 3.13 0.55
CA GLN A 19 4.09 4.46 0.94
C GLN A 19 2.62 4.70 0.58
N THR A 20 2.15 4.20 -0.57
CA THR A 20 0.73 4.26 -0.94
C THR A 20 -0.13 3.53 0.08
N LEU A 21 0.27 2.31 0.46
CA LEU A 21 -0.46 1.46 1.41
C LEU A 21 -0.62 2.14 2.77
N ILE A 22 0.47 2.63 3.36
CA ILE A 22 0.43 3.27 4.69
C ILE A 22 -0.27 4.64 4.69
N THR A 23 -0.36 5.30 3.52
CA THR A 23 -1.03 6.59 3.39
C THR A 23 -2.55 6.41 3.23
N ASN A 24 -2.98 5.34 2.57
CA ASN A 24 -4.40 5.08 2.30
C ASN A 24 -5.09 4.23 3.36
N PHE A 25 -4.36 3.36 4.07
CA PHE A 25 -4.91 2.47 5.09
C PHE A 25 -4.33 2.73 6.47
N THR A 26 -5.18 2.59 7.48
CA THR A 26 -4.78 2.55 8.88
C THR A 26 -4.21 1.19 9.27
N ASN A 27 -3.46 1.14 10.36
CA ASN A 27 -2.93 -0.13 10.90
C ASN A 27 -4.05 -1.13 11.24
N SER A 28 -5.23 -0.65 11.63
CA SER A 28 -6.40 -1.50 11.94
C SER A 28 -6.98 -2.14 10.67
N GLU A 29 -7.07 -1.39 9.57
CA GLU A 29 -7.54 -1.91 8.27
C GLU A 29 -6.53 -2.89 7.67
N LEU A 30 -5.24 -2.56 7.71
CA LEU A 30 -4.18 -3.48 7.27
C LEU A 30 -4.10 -4.76 8.10
N GLN A 31 -4.48 -4.71 9.39
CA GLN A 31 -4.58 -5.92 10.20
C GLN A 31 -5.77 -6.79 9.80
N ARG A 32 -6.92 -6.20 9.47
CA ARG A 32 -8.13 -6.97 9.13
C ARG A 32 -8.13 -7.49 7.70
N HIS A 33 -7.56 -6.73 6.78
CA HIS A 33 -7.73 -6.96 5.34
C HIS A 33 -6.42 -6.93 4.55
N GLY A 34 -5.29 -6.57 5.17
CA GLY A 34 -4.02 -6.32 4.46
C GLY A 34 -3.36 -7.54 3.84
N THR A 35 -3.87 -8.75 4.07
CA THR A 35 -3.42 -9.98 3.39
C THR A 35 -4.25 -10.33 2.14
N ASN A 36 -5.36 -9.63 1.89
CA ASN A 36 -6.22 -9.88 0.74
C ASN A 36 -6.09 -8.74 -0.29
N VAL A 37 -5.43 -9.05 -1.41
CA VAL A 37 -5.19 -8.09 -2.50
C VAL A 37 -6.50 -7.54 -3.08
N GLU A 38 -7.55 -8.36 -3.19
CA GLU A 38 -8.85 -7.93 -3.71
C GLU A 38 -9.47 -6.83 -2.85
N ILE A 39 -9.35 -6.94 -1.52
CA ILE A 39 -9.89 -5.92 -0.60
C ILE A 39 -9.07 -4.63 -0.68
N LEU A 40 -7.75 -4.73 -0.88
CA LEU A 40 -6.89 -3.56 -1.09
C LEU A 40 -7.25 -2.85 -2.40
N LEU A 41 -7.52 -3.62 -3.47
CA LEU A 41 -7.94 -3.10 -4.78
C LEU A 41 -9.37 -2.56 -4.81
N ALA A 42 -10.23 -2.97 -3.86
CA ALA A 42 -11.57 -2.40 -3.71
C ALA A 42 -11.54 -0.91 -3.33
N ASN A 43 -10.42 -0.40 -2.82
CA ASN A 43 -10.24 1.04 -2.62
C ASN A 43 -9.95 1.73 -3.96
N PRO A 44 -10.81 2.64 -4.45
CA PRO A 44 -10.64 3.27 -5.75
C PRO A 44 -9.35 4.09 -5.88
N ASN A 45 -8.81 4.63 -4.78
CA ASN A 45 -7.53 5.34 -4.78
C ASN A 45 -6.36 4.38 -5.03
N ILE A 46 -6.41 3.19 -4.42
CA ILE A 46 -5.42 2.14 -4.63
C ILE A 46 -5.52 1.59 -6.04
N ARG A 47 -6.73 1.31 -6.53
CA ARG A 47 -6.93 0.81 -7.90
C ARG A 47 -6.30 1.73 -8.94
N LYS A 48 -6.58 3.03 -8.86
CA LYS A 48 -5.99 4.05 -9.74
C LYS A 48 -4.47 4.11 -9.64
N PHE A 49 -3.94 4.00 -8.41
CA PHE A 49 -2.49 3.96 -8.19
C PHE A 49 -1.85 2.72 -8.83
N VAL A 50 -2.45 1.54 -8.64
CA VAL A 50 -1.96 0.28 -9.20
C VAL A 50 -1.97 0.33 -10.73
N ASP A 51 -3.04 0.84 -11.34
CA ASP A 51 -3.14 0.97 -12.80
C ASP A 51 -2.11 1.93 -13.39
N TRP A 52 -1.72 2.94 -12.61
CA TRP A 52 -0.71 3.91 -12.99
C TRP A 52 0.70 3.37 -12.81
N VAL A 53 1.00 2.73 -11.67
CA VAL A 53 2.34 2.18 -11.36
C VAL A 53 2.65 0.93 -12.18
N ALA A 54 1.63 0.15 -12.57
CA ALA A 54 1.82 -1.02 -13.44
C ALA A 54 2.36 -0.67 -14.83
N LYS A 55 2.31 0.61 -15.23
CA LYS A 55 2.88 1.13 -16.48
C LYS A 55 4.28 1.73 -16.30
N LYS A 56 4.88 1.60 -15.13
CA LYS A 56 6.19 2.16 -14.78
C LYS A 56 7.24 1.06 -14.66
N ASP A 57 8.49 1.49 -14.72
CA ASP A 57 9.64 0.62 -14.49
C ASP A 57 9.66 0.08 -13.05
N PRO A 58 10.13 -1.15 -12.78
CA PRO A 58 10.27 -1.68 -11.43
C PRO A 58 11.07 -0.77 -10.48
N ASP A 59 12.07 -0.06 -10.98
CA ASP A 59 12.92 0.84 -10.18
C ASP A 59 12.34 2.27 -10.07
N PHE A 60 11.11 2.48 -10.53
CA PHE A 60 10.46 3.78 -10.52
C PHE A 60 10.16 4.25 -9.09
N THR A 61 10.73 5.41 -8.76
CA THR A 61 10.51 6.07 -7.47
C THR A 61 9.79 7.40 -7.68
N ALA A 62 8.70 7.63 -6.95
CA ALA A 62 8.02 8.93 -6.93
C ALA A 62 7.51 9.25 -5.53
N THR A 63 7.52 10.54 -5.19
CA THR A 63 7.02 11.03 -3.91
C THR A 63 5.50 11.08 -3.96
N ILE A 64 4.84 10.38 -3.05
CA ILE A 64 3.39 10.42 -2.92
C ILE A 64 3.01 11.61 -2.03
N ALA A 65 1.99 12.36 -2.44
CA ALA A 65 1.43 13.43 -1.63
C ALA A 65 0.96 12.85 -0.27
N LYS A 66 1.47 13.42 0.83
CA LYS A 66 1.06 13.02 2.18
C LYS A 66 -0.41 13.38 2.38
N LYS A 67 -1.21 12.43 2.87
CA LYS A 67 -2.59 12.68 3.32
C LYS A 67 -2.55 13.80 4.37
N GLN A 68 -3.26 14.91 4.13
CA GLN A 68 -3.48 15.92 5.17
C GLN A 68 -4.25 15.26 6.32
N ARG A 69 -3.75 15.46 7.54
CA ARG A 69 -4.25 14.82 8.76
C ARG A 69 -5.54 15.46 9.24
#